data_AF-A0A364Y0W3-F1
#
_entry.id   AF-A0A364Y0W3-F1
#
_cell.length_a   1.000
_cell.length_b   1.000
_cell.length_c   1.000
_cell.angle_alpha   90.00
_cell.angle_beta   90.00
_cell.angle_gamma   90.00
#
_symmetry.space_group_name_H-M   'P 1'
#
loop_
_entity.id
_entity.type
_entity.pdbx_description
1 polymer ?
#
loop_
_entity_poly.entity_id
_entity_poly.type
_entity_poly.pdbx_seq_one_letter_code
_entity_poly.pdbx_strand_id
1 'polypeptide(L)'
;MTGDIPDWVKDLLDDEDHFWKSIYPSYSFDERVLHWSGSLHRRMRWQEESGYDPYAIYSKTWHMQAKEREPQIDLIMDNVFEKYWSGTGGNWDKSEYLKRIEKKW
;
A
#
# COMPACT_ATOMS: atom_id res chain seq x y z
N MET A 1 4.82 -13.37 -29.81
CA MET A 1 4.15 -14.55 -29.24
C MET A 1 3.40 -14.08 -28.00
N THR A 2 2.10 -13.84 -28.10
CA THR A 2 1.24 -13.67 -26.92
C THR A 2 0.87 -15.08 -26.47
N GLY A 3 1.68 -15.67 -25.61
CA GLY A 3 1.32 -16.94 -24.98
C GLY A 3 0.14 -16.71 -24.04
N ASP A 4 -0.86 -17.58 -24.11
CA ASP A 4 -2.01 -17.52 -23.22
C ASP A 4 -1.54 -17.53 -21.76
N ILE A 5 -2.09 -16.60 -20.97
CA ILE A 5 -1.82 -16.48 -19.54
C ILE A 5 -2.31 -17.78 -18.86
N PRO A 6 -1.49 -18.43 -18.00
CA PRO A 6 -1.91 -19.62 -17.26
C PRO A 6 -3.18 -19.38 -16.44
N ASP A 7 -4.06 -20.38 -16.33
CA ASP A 7 -5.35 -20.21 -15.65
C ASP A 7 -5.21 -19.77 -14.18
N TRP A 8 -4.20 -20.26 -13.45
CA TRP A 8 -3.94 -19.81 -12.08
C TRP A 8 -3.58 -18.31 -11.99
N VAL A 9 -3.03 -17.71 -13.05
CA VAL A 9 -2.79 -16.27 -13.11
C VAL A 9 -4.09 -15.52 -13.38
N LYS A 10 -5.00 -16.09 -14.19
CA LYS A 10 -6.33 -15.50 -14.40
C LYS A 10 -7.13 -15.49 -13.10
N ASP A 11 -7.15 -16.61 -12.39
CA ASP A 11 -7.83 -16.74 -11.09
C ASP A 11 -7.32 -15.70 -10.08
N LEU A 12 -6.00 -15.49 -10.00
CA LEU A 12 -5.39 -14.46 -9.14
C LEU A 12 -5.81 -13.03 -9.53
N LEU A 13 -5.88 -12.73 -10.83
CA LEU A 13 -6.30 -11.42 -11.32
C LEU A 13 -7.79 -11.20 -11.07
N ASP A 14 -8.61 -12.23 -11.24
CA ASP A 14 -10.05 -12.19 -10.97
C ASP A 14 -10.31 -11.99 -9.47
N ASP A 15 -9.53 -12.64 -8.59
CA ASP A 15 -9.60 -12.44 -7.14
C ASP A 15 -9.20 -11.01 -6.73
N GLU A 16 -8.12 -10.47 -7.29
CA GLU A 16 -7.71 -9.09 -7.03
C GLU A 16 -8.77 -8.10 -7.54
N ASP A 17 -9.29 -8.30 -8.75
CA ASP A 17 -10.31 -7.46 -9.35
C ASP A 17 -11.62 -7.50 -8.55
N HIS A 18 -12.05 -8.68 -8.12
CA HIS A 18 -13.22 -8.86 -7.25
C HIS A 18 -13.03 -8.12 -5.92
N PHE A 19 -11.85 -8.24 -5.30
CA PHE A 19 -11.56 -7.51 -4.08
C PHE A 19 -11.70 -6.00 -4.27
N TRP A 20 -11.04 -5.40 -5.27
CA TRP A 20 -11.06 -3.96 -5.46
C TRP A 20 -12.40 -3.41 -5.95
N LYS A 21 -13.17 -4.18 -6.73
CA LYS A 21 -14.46 -3.72 -7.28
C LYS A 21 -15.66 -4.01 -6.40
N SER A 22 -15.60 -5.04 -5.54
CA SER A 22 -16.77 -5.49 -4.79
C SER A 22 -16.57 -5.42 -3.28
N ILE A 23 -15.42 -5.86 -2.76
CA ILE A 23 -15.19 -5.96 -1.31
C ILE A 23 -14.66 -4.64 -0.75
N TYR A 24 -13.59 -4.10 -1.31
CA TYR A 24 -12.95 -2.88 -0.82
C TYR A 24 -13.90 -1.66 -0.79
N PRO A 25 -14.78 -1.44 -1.78
CA PRO A 25 -15.70 -0.30 -1.73
C PRO A 25 -16.68 -0.33 -0.56
N SER A 26 -17.00 -1.52 -0.04
CA SER A 26 -17.88 -1.66 1.14
C SER A 26 -17.18 -1.37 2.46
N TYR A 27 -15.85 -1.23 2.46
CA TYR A 27 -15.10 -0.90 3.68
C TYR A 27 -15.42 0.52 4.12
N SER A 28 -15.71 0.65 5.42
CA SER A 28 -15.67 1.92 6.13
C SER A 28 -14.27 2.55 6.06
N PHE A 29 -14.19 3.85 6.36
CA PHE A 29 -12.91 4.55 6.32
C PHE A 29 -11.87 3.88 7.24
N ASP A 30 -12.24 3.50 8.47
CA ASP A 30 -11.31 2.85 9.41
C ASP A 30 -10.86 1.46 8.91
N GLU A 31 -11.74 0.68 8.26
CA GLU A 31 -11.36 -0.59 7.64
C GLU A 31 -10.38 -0.40 6.48
N ARG A 32 -10.54 0.68 5.70
CA ARG A 32 -9.57 1.05 4.66
C ARG A 32 -8.22 1.43 5.25
N VAL A 33 -8.21 2.21 6.33
CA VAL A 33 -6.97 2.54 7.07
C VAL A 33 -6.28 1.26 7.56
N LEU A 34 -7.02 0.35 8.17
CA LEU A 34 -6.49 -0.92 8.65
C LEU A 34 -5.95 -1.80 7.51
N HIS A 35 -6.68 -1.87 6.39
CA HIS A 35 -6.25 -2.59 5.20
C HIS A 35 -4.92 -2.06 4.65
N TRP A 36 -4.81 -0.74 4.48
CA TRP A 36 -3.58 -0.11 3.99
C TRP A 36 -2.42 -0.28 4.97
N SER A 37 -2.66 -0.09 6.27
CA SER A 37 -1.64 -0.34 7.31
C SER A 37 -1.10 -1.77 7.24
N GLY A 38 -1.98 -2.77 7.24
CA GLY A 38 -1.58 -4.18 7.24
C GLY A 38 -0.90 -4.62 5.95
N SER A 39 -1.45 -4.23 4.80
CA SER A 39 -0.89 -4.59 3.49
C SER A 39 0.49 -3.98 3.25
N LEU A 40 0.68 -2.71 3.59
CA LEU A 40 1.97 -2.04 3.47
C LEU A 40 3.00 -2.58 4.46
N HIS A 41 2.61 -2.83 5.71
CA HIS A 41 3.50 -3.45 6.69
C HIS A 41 4.00 -4.83 6.23
N ARG A 42 3.12 -5.66 5.66
CA ARG A 42 3.51 -6.95 5.08
C ARG A 42 4.52 -6.78 3.93
N ARG A 43 4.30 -5.80 3.05
CA ARG A 43 5.22 -5.53 1.94
C ARG A 43 6.58 -5.04 2.42
N MET A 44 6.63 -4.17 3.45
CA MET A 44 7.88 -3.72 4.05
C MET A 44 8.67 -4.91 4.62
N ARG A 45 7.99 -5.79 5.36
CA ARG A 45 8.60 -7.01 5.91
C ARG A 45 9.15 -7.91 4.80
N TRP A 46 8.44 -8.11 3.69
CA TRP A 46 8.93 -8.91 2.58
C TRP A 46 10.17 -8.32 1.89
N GLN A 47 10.25 -6.99 1.79
CA GLN A 47 11.47 -6.34 1.30
C GLN A 47 12.66 -6.62 2.22
N GLU A 48 12.47 -6.47 3.53
CA GLU A 48 13.49 -6.76 4.54
C GLU A 48 13.93 -8.23 4.49
N GLU A 49 12.98 -9.17 4.47
CA GLU A 49 13.24 -10.62 4.35
C GLU A 49 13.97 -10.99 3.05
N SER A 50 13.83 -10.15 2.01
CA SER A 50 14.52 -10.31 0.73
C SER A 50 15.87 -9.59 0.67
N GLY A 51 16.30 -8.93 1.74
CA GLY A 51 17.56 -8.18 1.82
C GLY A 51 17.54 -6.82 1.12
N TYR A 52 16.36 -6.28 0.80
CA TYR A 52 16.19 -4.95 0.21
C TYR A 52 15.88 -3.89 1.27
N ASP A 53 15.92 -2.61 0.87
CA ASP A 53 15.41 -1.51 1.70
C ASP A 53 13.91 -1.75 2.00
N PRO A 54 13.50 -1.92 3.28
CA PRO A 54 12.11 -2.17 3.66
C PRO A 54 11.14 -1.12 3.11
N TYR A 55 11.62 0.10 2.92
CA TYR A 55 10.83 1.26 2.51
C TYR A 55 10.92 1.53 1.00
N ALA A 56 11.56 0.66 0.21
CA ALA A 56 11.68 0.80 -1.25
C ALA A 56 10.33 0.71 -1.98
N ILE A 57 9.29 0.21 -1.31
CA ILE A 57 7.92 0.22 -1.85
C ILE A 57 7.36 1.62 -2.06
N TYR A 58 7.87 2.61 -1.32
CA TYR A 58 7.39 3.98 -1.38
C TYR A 58 8.17 4.76 -2.42
N SER A 59 7.45 5.27 -3.40
CA SER A 59 7.95 6.18 -4.42
C SER A 59 6.81 7.08 -4.89
N LYS A 60 7.14 8.15 -5.60
CA LYS A 60 6.15 8.99 -6.27
C LYS A 60 5.23 8.19 -7.20
N THR A 61 5.78 7.25 -7.96
CA THR A 61 5.00 6.39 -8.87
C THR A 61 4.02 5.51 -8.11
N TRP A 62 4.48 4.85 -7.04
CA TRP A 62 3.60 4.06 -6.18
C TRP A 62 2.47 4.93 -5.61
N HIS A 63 2.78 6.14 -5.15
CA HIS A 63 1.77 7.02 -4.56
C HIS A 63 0.71 7.45 -5.57
N MET A 64 1.10 7.75 -6.81
CA MET A 64 0.14 8.05 -7.89
C MET A 64 -0.78 6.86 -8.17
N GLN A 65 -0.23 5.65 -8.29
CA GLN A 65 -1.02 4.43 -8.49
C GLN A 65 -1.95 4.12 -7.32
N ALA A 66 -1.47 4.33 -6.09
CA ALA A 66 -2.29 4.18 -4.90
C ALA A 66 -3.46 5.18 -4.90
N LYS A 67 -3.22 6.41 -5.37
CA LYS A 67 -4.25 7.47 -5.45
C LYS A 67 -5.30 7.22 -6.54
N GLU A 68 -4.94 6.54 -7.63
CA GLU A 68 -5.90 6.09 -8.64
C GLU A 68 -6.87 5.04 -8.06
N ARG A 69 -6.39 4.18 -7.17
CA ARG A 69 -7.22 3.15 -6.51
C ARG A 69 -7.98 3.68 -5.29
N GLU A 70 -7.35 4.55 -4.51
CA GLU A 70 -7.91 5.14 -3.30
C GLU A 70 -7.64 6.66 -3.29
N PRO A 71 -8.59 7.48 -3.76
CA PRO A 71 -8.43 8.93 -3.85
C PRO A 71 -8.10 9.61 -2.51
N GLN A 72 -8.49 9.00 -1.38
CA GLN A 72 -8.23 9.49 -0.02
C GLN A 72 -6.92 8.95 0.58
N ILE A 73 -6.03 8.35 -0.22
CA ILE A 73 -4.80 7.71 0.27
C ILE A 73 -3.95 8.63 1.15
N ASP A 74 -3.93 9.94 0.87
CA ASP A 74 -3.23 10.92 1.70
C ASP A 74 -3.78 10.95 3.14
N LEU A 75 -5.11 11.03 3.29
CA LEU A 75 -5.77 11.04 4.59
C LEU A 75 -5.67 9.67 5.28
N ILE A 76 -5.72 8.59 4.52
CA ILE A 76 -5.51 7.24 5.03
C ILE A 76 -4.11 7.11 5.62
N MET A 77 -3.07 7.50 4.88
CA MET A 77 -1.70 7.38 5.35
C MET A 77 -1.45 8.24 6.59
N ASP A 78 -2.06 9.43 6.66
CA ASP A 78 -2.04 10.26 7.89
C ASP A 78 -2.60 9.49 9.09
N ASN A 79 -3.74 8.82 8.94
CA ASN A 79 -4.33 7.99 9.98
C ASN A 79 -3.50 6.74 10.28
N VAL A 80 -2.85 6.14 9.28
CA VAL A 80 -1.95 4.99 9.47
C VAL A 80 -0.79 5.39 10.37
N PHE A 81 -0.14 6.52 10.09
CA PHE A 81 0.95 7.03 10.90
C PHE A 81 0.50 7.42 12.31
N GLU A 82 -0.66 8.06 12.45
CA GLU A 82 -1.17 8.48 13.76
C GLU A 82 -1.56 7.27 14.64
N LYS A 83 -2.35 6.33 14.09
CA LYS A 83 -2.99 5.26 14.87
C LYS A 83 -2.14 4.00 15.03
N TYR A 84 -1.35 3.64 14.01
CA TYR A 84 -0.72 2.32 13.95
C TYR A 84 0.80 2.36 13.90
N TRP A 85 1.39 3.39 13.28
CA TRP A 85 2.84 3.46 13.08
C TRP A 85 3.52 4.56 13.90
N SER A 86 2.79 5.22 14.81
CA SER A 86 3.36 6.20 15.74
C SER A 86 4.19 5.48 16.80
N GLY A 87 5.38 6.01 17.11
CA GLY A 87 6.20 5.53 18.22
C GLY A 87 7.00 4.24 18.00
N THR A 88 7.11 3.75 16.75
CA THR A 88 7.90 2.54 16.41
C THR A 88 9.43 2.72 16.51
N GLY A 89 9.92 3.90 16.90
CA GLY A 89 11.30 4.11 17.35
C GLY A 89 12.39 3.90 16.28
N GLY A 90 12.03 3.77 15.00
CA GLY A 90 12.94 3.61 13.87
C GLY A 90 12.92 4.81 12.91
N ASN A 91 13.75 4.75 11.86
CA ASN A 91 13.81 5.75 10.79
C ASN A 91 12.52 5.80 9.91
N TRP A 92 11.47 5.08 10.27
CA TRP A 92 10.21 5.05 9.54
C TRP A 92 9.16 5.92 10.23
N ASP A 93 8.97 7.11 9.69
CA ASP A 93 7.96 8.06 10.14
C ASP A 93 7.28 8.75 8.95
N LYS A 94 6.30 9.60 9.24
CA LYS A 94 5.58 10.38 8.23
C LYS A 94 6.52 11.27 7.41
N SER A 95 7.58 11.80 8.02
CA SER A 95 8.55 12.67 7.33
C SER A 95 9.34 11.90 6.28
N GLU A 96 9.86 10.72 6.63
CA GLU A 96 10.57 9.85 5.70
C GLU A 96 9.66 9.35 4.57
N TYR A 97 8.41 8.99 4.88
CA TYR A 97 7.42 8.66 3.87
C TYR A 97 7.20 9.81 2.87
N LEU A 98 6.96 11.03 3.36
CA LEU A 98 6.73 12.21 2.52
C LEU A 98 7.92 12.50 1.60
N LYS A 99 9.15 12.34 2.10
CA LYS A 99 10.37 12.47 1.27
C LYS A 99 10.37 11.48 0.11
N ARG A 100 10.07 10.21 0.38
CA ARG A 100 10.10 9.13 -0.63
C ARG A 100 9.04 9.28 -1.72
N ILE A 101 7.88 9.84 -1.37
CA ILE A 101 6.83 10.16 -2.35
C ILE A 101 7.04 11.53 -3.03
N GLU A 102 8.14 12.22 -2.75
CA GLU A 102 8.49 13.56 -3.25
C GLU A 102 7.43 14.63 -2.96
N LYS A 103 6.67 14.47 -1.88
CA LYS A 103 5.65 15.45 -1.50
C LYS A 103 6.30 16.53 -0.63
N LYS A 104 6.38 17.75 -1.17
CA LYS A 104 6.86 18.91 -0.40
C LYS A 104 5.80 19.31 0.63
N TRP A 105 6.30 19.78 1.77
CA TRP A 105 5.53 20.28 2.91
C TRP A 105 4.70 21.51 2.54
#